data_AF-A0A7C3CB18-F1
#
_entry.id   AF-A0A7C3CB18-F1
#
_cell.length_a   1.000
_cell.length_b   1.000
_cell.length_c   1.000
_cell.angle_alpha   90.00
_cell.angle_beta   90.00
_cell.angle_gamma   90.00
#
_symmetry.space_group_name_H-M   'P 1'
#
loop_
_entity.id
_entity.type
_entity.pdbx_description
1 polymer ?
#
loop_
_entity_poly.entity_id
_entity_poly.type
_entity_poly.pdbx_seq_one_letter_code
_entity_poly.pdbx_strand_id
1 'polypeptide(L)'
;MANLTQQQQALFDEMSMAEKIAILLLQLGEDATAEIFSNMNVEAITEISKYIATNTTIDRAIATAVLEEFHAIFQSGQYLTSGGMEYARELLYRTLGADEAKKVLDKLSKSMQNTQNFAYLSKITHRIVLS
;
A
#
# COMPACT_ATOMS: atom_id res chain seq x y z
N MET A 1 -7.83 9.32 -7.15
CA MET A 1 -9.28 9.17 -7.00
C MET A 1 -9.78 8.59 -8.31
N ALA A 2 -10.24 7.33 -8.27
CA ALA A 2 -10.85 6.68 -9.40
C ALA A 2 -12.04 7.51 -9.88
N ASN A 3 -12.04 7.90 -11.15
CA ASN A 3 -13.17 8.59 -11.76
C ASN A 3 -14.16 7.54 -12.27
N LEU A 4 -15.12 7.18 -11.42
CA LEU A 4 -16.19 6.24 -11.76
C LEU A 4 -17.34 6.97 -12.48
N THR A 5 -17.90 6.34 -13.50
CA THR A 5 -19.20 6.76 -14.06
C THR A 5 -20.31 6.47 -13.04
N GLN A 6 -21.49 7.06 -13.21
CA GLN A 6 -22.64 6.79 -12.32
C GLN A 6 -23.01 5.31 -12.28
N GLN A 7 -22.90 4.60 -13.41
CA GLN A 7 -23.17 3.16 -13.49
C GLN A 7 -22.10 2.35 -12.74
N GLN A 8 -20.83 2.71 -12.87
CA GLN A 8 -19.73 2.04 -12.15
C GLN A 8 -19.80 2.31 -10.65
N GLN A 9 -20.21 3.52 -10.24
CA GLN A 9 -20.39 3.88 -8.84
C GLN A 9 -21.50 3.03 -8.20
N ALA A 10 -22.66 2.93 -8.84
CA ALA A 10 -23.76 2.10 -8.35
C ALA A 10 -23.35 0.63 -8.20
N LEU A 11 -22.65 0.08 -9.20
CA LEU A 11 -22.11 -1.28 -9.13
C LEU A 11 -21.13 -1.44 -7.97
N PHE A 12 -20.19 -0.50 -7.81
CA PHE A 12 -19.20 -0.54 -6.73
C PHE A 12 -19.82 -0.47 -5.33
N ASP A 13 -20.90 0.32 -5.17
CA ASP A 13 -21.61 0.47 -3.90
C ASP A 13 -22.45 -0.78 -3.54
N GLU A 14 -22.89 -1.53 -4.55
CA GLU A 14 -23.62 -2.80 -4.37
C GLU A 14 -22.69 -4.01 -4.11
N MET A 15 -21.39 -3.89 -4.39
CA MET A 15 -20.43 -4.98 -4.19
C MET A 15 -20.31 -5.39 -2.72
N SER A 16 -20.35 -6.70 -2.48
CA SER A 16 -20.05 -7.25 -1.15
C SER A 16 -18.57 -7.10 -0.81
N MET A 17 -18.23 -7.13 0.48
CA MET A 17 -16.83 -7.08 0.89
C MET A 17 -16.03 -8.27 0.34
N ALA A 18 -16.64 -9.46 0.26
CA ALA A 18 -16.00 -10.65 -0.31
C ALA A 18 -15.69 -10.48 -1.80
N GLU A 19 -16.58 -9.81 -2.55
CA GLU A 19 -16.36 -9.48 -3.95
C GLU A 19 -15.21 -8.47 -4.14
N LYS A 20 -15.17 -7.42 -3.31
CA LYS A 20 -14.08 -6.45 -3.33
C LYS A 20 -12.73 -7.10 -2.96
N ILE A 21 -12.72 -8.02 -1.98
CA ILE A 21 -11.52 -8.81 -1.63
C ILE A 21 -11.08 -9.67 -2.82
N ALA A 22 -12.00 -10.35 -3.51
CA ALA A 22 -11.66 -11.13 -4.70
C ALA A 22 -10.97 -10.28 -5.78
N ILE A 23 -11.49 -9.07 -6.04
CA ILE A 23 -10.89 -8.12 -6.98
C ILE A 23 -9.48 -7.70 -6.52
N LEU A 24 -9.30 -7.41 -5.23
CA LEU A 24 -7.99 -7.05 -4.66
C LEU A 24 -6.97 -8.19 -4.82
N LEU A 25 -7.35 -9.41 -4.47
CA LEU A 25 -6.46 -10.59 -4.54
C LEU A 25 -6.01 -10.87 -5.98
N LEU A 26 -6.92 -10.76 -6.95
CA LEU A 26 -6.59 -10.88 -8.37
C LEU A 26 -5.53 -9.87 -8.83
N GLN A 27 -5.52 -8.66 -8.26
CA GLN A 27 -4.50 -7.65 -8.56
C GLN A 27 -3.16 -7.91 -7.89
N LEU A 28 -3.15 -8.58 -6.73
CA LEU A 28 -1.93 -8.97 -6.03
C LEU A 28 -1.23 -10.16 -6.71
N GLY A 29 -1.97 -10.95 -7.48
CA GLY A 29 -1.47 -12.12 -8.19
C GLY A 29 -1.54 -13.41 -7.37
N GLU A 30 -1.20 -14.52 -8.03
CA GLU A 30 -1.42 -15.87 -7.49
C GLU A 30 -0.60 -16.15 -6.23
N ASP A 31 0.69 -15.80 -6.24
CA ASP A 31 1.61 -16.09 -5.11
C ASP A 31 1.15 -15.41 -3.81
N ALA A 32 0.87 -14.11 -3.87
CA ALA A 32 0.40 -13.34 -2.71
C ALA A 32 -0.99 -13.82 -2.23
N THR A 33 -1.87 -14.16 -3.17
CA THR A 33 -3.19 -14.71 -2.84
C THR A 33 -3.09 -16.04 -2.11
N ALA A 34 -2.20 -16.93 -2.55
CA ALA A 34 -1.97 -18.23 -1.90
C ALA A 34 -1.47 -18.07 -0.46
N GLU A 35 -0.55 -17.12 -0.22
CA GLU A 35 -0.07 -16.82 1.14
C GLU A 35 -1.20 -16.30 2.04
N ILE A 36 -2.06 -15.42 1.52
CA ILE A 36 -3.23 -14.90 2.25
C ILE A 36 -4.21 -16.05 2.57
N PHE A 37 -4.55 -16.88 1.59
CA PHE A 37 -5.46 -18.02 1.77
C PHE A 37 -4.96 -19.01 2.83
N SER A 38 -3.64 -19.19 2.97
CA SER A 38 -3.08 -20.07 3.99
C SER A 38 -3.41 -19.66 5.44
N ASN A 39 -3.81 -18.39 5.65
CA ASN A 39 -4.19 -17.84 6.94
C ASN A 39 -5.71 -17.69 7.14
N MET A 40 -6.52 -18.18 6.20
CA MET A 40 -7.98 -18.04 6.20
C MET A 40 -8.69 -19.37 6.48
N ASN A 41 -9.93 -19.30 6.97
CA ASN A 41 -10.76 -20.49 7.10
C ASN A 41 -11.35 -20.91 5.75
N VAL A 42 -11.75 -22.18 5.65
CA VAL A 42 -12.26 -22.78 4.40
C VAL A 42 -13.51 -22.08 3.90
N GLU A 43 -14.36 -21.61 4.81
CA GLU A 43 -15.62 -20.91 4.49
C GLU A 43 -15.34 -19.60 3.74
N ALA A 44 -14.45 -18.75 4.28
CA ALA A 44 -14.07 -17.49 3.66
C ALA A 44 -13.32 -17.69 2.34
N ILE A 45 -12.43 -18.68 2.28
CA ILE A 45 -11.75 -19.05 1.02
C ILE A 45 -12.78 -19.43 -0.05
N THR A 46 -13.78 -20.23 0.32
CA THR A 46 -14.83 -20.68 -0.60
C THR A 46 -15.67 -19.51 -1.11
N GLU A 47 -16.06 -18.60 -0.20
CA GLU A 47 -16.84 -17.41 -0.55
C GLU A 47 -16.08 -16.51 -1.54
N ILE A 48 -14.82 -16.19 -1.24
CA ILE A 48 -13.98 -15.34 -2.10
C ILE A 48 -13.71 -16.04 -3.44
N SER A 49 -13.41 -17.35 -3.42
CA SER A 49 -13.12 -18.13 -4.63
C SER A 49 -14.31 -18.15 -5.58
N LYS A 50 -15.55 -18.14 -5.06
CA LYS A 50 -16.76 -18.01 -5.88
C LYS A 50 -16.73 -16.73 -6.70
N TYR A 51 -16.40 -15.59 -6.09
CA TYR A 51 -16.30 -14.31 -6.80
C TYR A 51 -15.14 -14.27 -7.79
N ILE A 52 -13.98 -14.85 -7.43
CA ILE A 52 -12.84 -14.98 -8.36
C ILE A 52 -13.23 -15.77 -9.62
N ALA A 53 -13.97 -16.88 -9.45
CA ALA A 53 -14.40 -17.71 -10.56
C ALA A 53 -15.48 -17.05 -11.44
N THR A 54 -16.33 -16.20 -10.87
CA THR A 54 -17.42 -15.54 -11.62
C THR A 54 -17.00 -14.22 -12.27
N ASN A 55 -16.04 -13.50 -11.70
CA ASN A 55 -15.63 -12.18 -12.19
C ASN A 55 -14.58 -12.32 -13.31
N THR A 56 -15.05 -12.61 -14.53
CA THR A 56 -14.20 -12.82 -15.70
C THR A 56 -13.62 -11.52 -16.27
N THR A 57 -14.26 -10.38 -16.03
CA THR A 57 -13.80 -9.08 -16.53
C THR A 57 -14.13 -8.00 -15.51
N ILE A 58 -13.08 -7.40 -14.96
CA ILE A 58 -13.21 -6.29 -14.00
C ILE A 58 -12.80 -5.02 -14.72
N ASP A 59 -13.67 -4.01 -14.69
CA ASP A 59 -13.35 -2.69 -15.21
C ASP A 59 -12.18 -2.08 -14.40
N ARG A 60 -11.17 -1.56 -15.09
CA ARG A 60 -10.00 -0.94 -14.47
C ARG A 60 -10.37 0.17 -13.49
N ALA A 61 -11.42 0.94 -13.77
CA ALA A 61 -11.86 2.02 -12.89
C ALA A 61 -12.36 1.47 -11.55
N ILE A 62 -13.16 0.41 -11.57
CA ILE A 62 -13.65 -0.30 -10.37
C ILE A 62 -12.49 -0.94 -9.61
N ALA A 63 -11.59 -1.62 -10.34
CA ALA A 63 -10.38 -2.19 -9.78
C ALA A 63 -9.53 -1.15 -9.04
N THR A 64 -9.42 0.07 -9.59
CA THR A 64 -8.71 1.19 -8.95
C THR A 64 -9.46 1.71 -7.72
N ALA A 65 -10.79 1.80 -7.77
CA ALA A 65 -11.61 2.22 -6.63
C ALA A 65 -11.49 1.25 -5.45
N VAL A 66 -11.48 -0.06 -5.70
CA VAL A 66 -11.23 -1.08 -4.68
C VAL A 66 -9.87 -0.86 -4.01
N LEU A 67 -8.80 -0.65 -4.79
CA LEU A 67 -7.47 -0.35 -4.22
C LEU A 67 -7.47 0.89 -3.33
N GLU A 68 -8.12 1.97 -3.76
CA GLU A 68 -8.20 3.21 -3.00
C GLU A 68 -8.96 3.03 -1.67
N GLU A 69 -10.06 2.27 -1.68
CA GLU A 69 -10.82 1.92 -0.48
C GLU A 69 -9.98 1.11 0.51
N PHE A 70 -9.32 0.05 0.04
CA PHE A 70 -8.47 -0.78 0.90
C PHE A 70 -7.24 -0.02 1.42
N HIS A 71 -6.66 0.86 0.60
CA HIS A 71 -5.59 1.74 1.04
C HIS A 71 -6.04 2.68 2.17
N ALA A 72 -7.24 3.26 2.10
CA ALA A 72 -7.81 4.06 3.18
C ALA A 72 -8.08 3.21 4.45
N ILE A 73 -8.57 1.98 4.28
CA ILE A 73 -8.75 1.03 5.40
C ILE A 73 -7.40 0.73 6.08
N PHE A 74 -6.35 0.44 5.32
CA PHE A 74 -5.01 0.19 5.87
C PHE A 74 -4.42 1.42 6.57
N GLN A 75 -4.74 2.63 6.12
CA GLN A 75 -4.31 3.87 6.77
C GLN A 75 -5.08 4.18 8.07
N SER A 76 -6.36 3.82 8.14
CA SER A 76 -7.23 4.08 9.30
C SER A 76 -7.10 3.02 10.41
N GLY A 77 -6.73 1.78 10.05
CA GLY A 77 -6.36 0.73 10.98
C GLY A 77 -5.02 1.07 11.65
N GLN A 78 -5.05 1.23 12.97
CA GLN A 78 -3.95 1.61 13.88
C GLN A 78 -2.74 0.62 13.92
N TYR A 79 -2.24 0.15 12.77
CA TYR A 79 -1.00 -0.61 12.62
C TYR A 79 -0.08 -0.05 11.53
N LEU A 80 -0.53 0.95 10.75
CA LEU A 80 0.29 1.65 9.76
C LEU A 80 0.50 3.14 10.08
N THR A 81 0.23 3.56 11.32
CA THR A 81 0.32 4.96 11.78
C THR A 81 1.74 5.48 11.99
N SER A 82 2.72 4.98 11.25
CA SER A 82 3.97 5.70 10.98
C SER A 82 4.71 5.09 9.78
N GLY A 83 4.28 5.43 8.57
CA GLY A 83 5.24 5.53 7.48
C GLY A 83 6.41 6.43 7.91
N GLY A 84 7.64 5.94 7.79
CA GLY A 84 8.83 6.58 8.36
C GLY A 84 9.99 5.60 8.54
N MET A 85 11.04 6.05 9.23
CA MET A 85 12.28 5.26 9.43
C MET A 85 12.03 3.92 10.14
N GLU A 86 11.01 3.83 10.99
CA GLU A 86 10.64 2.62 11.74
C GLU A 86 10.06 1.54 10.84
N TYR A 87 9.08 1.88 10.00
CA TYR A 87 8.50 0.94 9.05
C TYR A 87 9.55 0.45 8.03
N ALA A 88 10.38 1.37 7.51
CA ALA A 88 11.48 1.00 6.62
C ALA A 88 12.47 0.06 7.30
N ARG A 89 12.72 0.25 8.60
CA ARG A 89 13.56 -0.63 9.42
C ARG A 89 12.97 -2.03 9.49
N GLU A 90 11.75 -2.18 9.97
CA GLU A 90 11.11 -3.49 10.11
C GLU A 90 11.03 -4.25 8.79
N LEU A 91 10.67 -3.55 7.70
CA LEU A 91 10.62 -4.12 6.36
C LEU A 91 12.00 -4.63 5.91
N LEU A 92 13.04 -3.80 6.03
CA LEU A 92 14.40 -4.18 5.64
C LEU A 92 14.92 -5.37 6.46
N TYR A 93 14.64 -5.42 7.76
CA TYR A 93 15.01 -6.54 8.62
C TYR A 93 14.33 -7.84 8.20
N ARG A 94 13.03 -7.79 7.84
CA ARG A 94 12.28 -8.96 7.39
C ARG A 94 12.73 -9.47 6.02
N THR A 95 13.10 -8.56 5.11
CA THR A 95 13.46 -8.93 3.73
C THR A 95 14.93 -9.33 3.56
N LEU A 96 15.85 -8.67 4.27
CA LEU A 96 17.30 -8.81 4.03
C LEU A 96 18.06 -9.50 5.17
N GLY A 97 17.40 -9.74 6.31
CA GLY A 97 18.07 -10.18 7.53
C GLY A 97 18.89 -9.06 8.21
N ALA A 98 19.37 -9.34 9.43
CA ALA A 98 19.85 -8.28 10.32
C ALA A 98 21.05 -7.48 9.81
N ASP A 99 22.02 -8.16 9.20
CA ASP A 99 23.28 -7.54 8.79
C ASP A 99 23.13 -6.64 7.56
N GLU A 100 22.40 -7.09 6.54
CA GLU A 100 22.16 -6.32 5.33
C GLU A 100 21.17 -5.18 5.56
N ALA A 101 20.13 -5.41 6.37
CA ALA A 101 19.20 -4.36 6.78
C ALA A 101 19.94 -3.17 7.42
N LYS A 102 20.86 -3.45 8.37
CA LYS A 102 21.64 -2.41 9.05
C LYS A 102 22.47 -1.55 8.08
N LYS A 103 23.15 -2.18 7.11
CA LYS A 103 23.95 -1.47 6.10
C LYS A 103 23.08 -0.53 5.25
N VAL A 104 21.88 -0.97 4.88
CA VAL A 104 20.95 -0.16 4.09
C VAL A 104 20.39 0.99 4.92
N LEU A 105 20.03 0.75 6.18
CA LEU A 105 19.54 1.76 7.11
C LEU A 105 20.59 2.85 7.38
N ASP A 106 21.86 2.47 7.55
CA ASP A 106 22.96 3.43 7.75
C ASP A 106 23.17 4.33 6.54
N LYS A 107 23.07 3.77 5.32
CA LYS A 107 23.12 4.56 4.08
C LYS A 107 21.94 5.52 3.96
N LEU A 108 20.74 5.04 4.29
CA LEU A 108 19.52 5.84 4.26
C LEU A 108 19.59 7.03 5.23
N SER A 109 20.01 6.78 6.47
CA SER A 109 20.19 7.81 7.51
C SER A 109 21.18 8.90 7.08
N LYS A 110 22.33 8.51 6.51
CA LYS A 110 23.33 9.45 5.97
C LYS A 110 22.79 10.30 4.82
N SER A 111 22.02 9.70 3.92
CA SER A 111 21.39 10.42 2.80
C SER A 111 20.40 11.49 3.30
N MET A 112 19.58 11.16 4.30
CA MET A 112 18.61 12.09 4.88
C MET A 112 19.26 13.25 5.63
N GLN A 113 20.38 13.02 6.34
CA GLN A 113 21.14 14.08 7.01
C GLN A 113 21.74 15.08 6.01
N ASN A 114 22.23 14.61 4.87
CA ASN A 114 22.77 15.49 3.83
C ASN A 114 21.70 16.44 3.27
N THR A 115 20.49 15.94 2.99
CA THR A 115 19.38 16.76 2.48
C THR A 115 18.97 17.87 3.45
N GLN A 116 18.97 17.59 4.76
CA GLN A 116 18.69 18.60 5.80
C GLN A 116 19.76 19.70 5.82
N ASN A 117 21.05 19.36 5.73
CA ASN A 117 22.15 20.32 5.73
C ASN A 117 22.10 21.28 4.53
N PHE A 118 21.76 20.80 3.34
CA PHE A 118 21.59 21.67 2.16
C PHE A 118 20.37 22.59 2.27
N ALA A 119 19.28 22.14 2.90
CA ALA A 119 18.10 22.98 3.13
C ALA A 119 18.34 24.12 4.14
N TYR A 120 19.24 23.94 5.11
CA TYR A 120 19.67 25.02 6.00
C TYR A 120 20.50 26.07 5.26
N LEU A 121 21.41 25.64 4.40
CA LEU A 121 22.25 26.58 3.63
C LEU A 121 21.41 27.40 2.65
N SER A 122 20.45 26.80 1.94
CA SER A 122 19.57 27.56 1.03
C SER A 122 18.73 28.62 1.75
N LYS A 123 18.29 28.37 2.98
CA LYS A 123 17.57 29.35 3.82
C LYS A 123 18.46 30.51 4.29
N ILE A 124 19.72 30.23 4.62
CA ILE A 124 20.65 31.27 5.11
C ILE A 124 21.09 32.18 3.95
N THR A 125 21.34 31.63 2.76
CA THR A 125 21.76 32.41 1.59
C THR A 125 20.68 33.41 1.14
N HIS A 126 19.39 33.14 1.37
CA HIS A 126 18.32 34.07 1.02
C HIS A 126 18.24 35.30 1.94
N ARG A 127 18.79 35.24 3.17
CA ARG A 127 18.72 36.33 4.15
C ARG A 127 19.90 37.30 4.07
N ILE A 128 20.97 36.95 3.35
CA ILE A 128 22.22 37.74 3.30
C ILE A 128 22.32 38.56 2.00
N VAL A 129 21.54 38.26 0.96
CA VAL A 129 21.58 38.99 -0.33
C VAL A 129 20.65 40.23 -0.35
N LEU A 130 20.07 40.61 0.79
CA LEU A 130 19.15 41.75 0.91
C LEU A 130 19.59 42.77 1.98
N SER A 131 20.89 42.94 2.22
CA SER A 131 21.44 43.96 3.12
C SER A 131 22.62 44.68 2.49
#